data_AF-A0A7Z7B4Y2-F1
#
_entry.id   AF-A0A7Z7B4Y2-F1
#
_cell.length_a   1.000
_cell.length_b   1.000
_cell.length_c   1.000
_cell.angle_alpha   90.00
_cell.angle_beta   90.00
_cell.angle_gamma   90.00
#
_symmetry.space_group_name_H-M   'P 1'
#
loop_
_entity.id
_entity.type
_entity.pdbx_description
1 polymer ?
#
loop_
_entity_poly.entity_id
_entity_poly.type
_entity_poly.pdbx_seq_one_letter_code
_entity_poly.pdbx_strand_id
1 'polypeptide(L)'
;MQATEANFDGLVGPTHNYAGLSFGNVASQNNDKSIANPKAAAKQGLRKMKQLADLGFKQGVLPPQERPSIRLLRELGFSGDDASVIERVAKNAPELLAAASSASAMWTANAATVSPSADTQDGRVHFTPANLTSKLHRAIEHEATRRTLRAIFADPSRFVVHEALPGTPALGDEGAANHTRFCAEYGAKGVEFFVYGRSEYRRGPEPKRYPARQTFEASRAVAHRHGLADDATVYAQQTPEVIDAGVFHNDVIAVGNARTLFCHQLAFVEQKAVYDELRSKLSKLNGEFNVIEVPDAQVSVADAVSSYLFNSQLLLLNDGTSSKQVLVVPQESRENPRVAAYLDELVASTAPIDDVLVFDLRESMKNGGGPACLRLRVVLNEAERAAVTPGVWIDDKLFTRLDSWIDTHYRDRLAPTDLADPKLLVESRTALDELTQILGLGSLYDFQR
;
A
#
# COMPACT_ATOMS: atom_id res chain seq x y z
N MET A 1 13.18 1.51 -24.01
CA MET A 1 12.65 2.83 -23.61
C MET A 1 13.01 3.06 -22.15
N GLN A 2 13.40 4.27 -21.77
CA GLN A 2 13.69 4.57 -20.37
C GLN A 2 12.36 4.59 -19.59
N ALA A 3 12.28 3.78 -18.53
CA ALA A 3 11.15 3.78 -17.61
C ALA A 3 11.66 4.00 -16.18
N THR A 4 10.78 4.55 -15.35
CA THR A 4 11.07 4.88 -13.95
C THR A 4 9.94 4.39 -13.08
N GLU A 5 10.27 3.90 -11.88
CA GLU A 5 9.27 3.68 -10.84
C GLU A 5 8.76 5.03 -10.32
N ALA A 6 7.44 5.20 -10.33
CA ALA A 6 6.74 6.28 -9.66
C ALA A 6 6.02 5.74 -8.43
N ASN A 7 6.14 6.46 -7.31
CA ASN A 7 5.45 6.16 -6.07
C ASN A 7 4.15 6.98 -6.02
N PHE A 8 3.00 6.31 -5.93
CA PHE A 8 1.70 6.95 -5.76
C PHE A 8 1.25 6.74 -4.32
N ASP A 9 1.36 7.78 -3.50
CA ASP A 9 1.08 7.69 -2.08
C ASP A 9 -0.37 8.05 -1.75
N GLY A 10 -0.93 7.42 -0.73
CA GLY A 10 -2.26 7.75 -0.23
C GLY A 10 -2.24 8.99 0.63
N LEU A 11 -3.01 10.01 0.23
CA LEU A 11 -3.29 11.14 1.12
C LEU A 11 -4.27 10.67 2.21
N VAL A 12 -3.86 10.81 3.48
CA VAL A 12 -4.66 10.36 4.63
C VAL A 12 -6.00 11.10 4.67
N GLY A 13 -7.10 10.38 4.91
CA GLY A 13 -8.45 10.95 4.91
C GLY A 13 -8.81 11.73 6.19
N PRO A 14 -9.79 12.66 6.14
CA PRO A 14 -10.20 13.48 7.29
C PRO A 14 -10.71 12.68 8.49
N THR A 15 -11.17 11.44 8.26
CA THR A 15 -11.73 10.57 9.29
C THR A 15 -10.72 9.59 9.90
N HIS A 16 -9.41 9.80 9.71
CA HIS A 16 -8.37 8.95 10.31
C HIS A 16 -8.61 8.75 11.81
N ASN A 17 -8.70 7.49 12.23
CA ASN A 17 -9.04 7.09 13.58
C ASN A 17 -8.45 5.72 13.93
N TYR A 18 -8.43 5.40 15.22
CA TYR A 18 -7.95 4.11 15.73
C TYR A 18 -9.13 3.29 16.29
N ALA A 19 -9.67 2.38 15.46
CA ALA A 19 -10.84 1.57 15.80
C ALA A 19 -10.56 0.05 15.92
N GLY A 20 -9.29 -0.38 15.91
CA GLY A 20 -8.93 -1.78 16.19
C GLY A 20 -9.49 -2.82 15.20
N LEU A 21 -9.87 -2.40 13.98
CA LEU A 21 -10.70 -3.20 13.06
C LEU A 21 -9.96 -4.38 12.38
N SER A 22 -8.65 -4.49 12.55
CA SER A 22 -7.81 -5.43 11.81
C SER A 22 -7.21 -6.52 12.71
N PHE A 23 -7.99 -7.56 13.03
CA PHE A 23 -7.45 -8.75 13.71
C PHE A 23 -6.26 -9.36 12.93
N GLY A 24 -5.12 -9.53 13.60
CA GLY A 24 -3.83 -9.91 13.01
C GLY A 24 -2.88 -8.75 12.70
N ASN A 25 -3.36 -7.51 12.77
CA ASN A 25 -2.51 -6.32 12.80
C ASN A 25 -2.37 -5.85 14.26
N VAL A 26 -1.23 -6.17 14.87
CA VAL A 26 -0.95 -5.91 16.29
C VAL A 26 -1.00 -4.41 16.62
N ALA A 27 -0.50 -3.55 15.72
CA ALA A 27 -0.52 -2.10 15.93
C ALA A 27 -1.95 -1.55 16.01
N SER A 28 -2.81 -1.97 15.07
CA SER A 28 -4.24 -1.58 15.08
C SER A 28 -4.93 -2.01 16.38
N GLN A 29 -4.66 -3.22 16.87
CA GLN A 29 -5.25 -3.72 18.12
C GLN A 29 -4.77 -2.95 19.35
N ASN A 30 -3.47 -2.64 19.44
CA ASN A 30 -2.88 -1.97 20.59
C ASN A 30 -3.31 -0.51 20.74
N ASN A 31 -3.71 0.14 19.64
CA ASN A 31 -4.12 1.54 19.63
C ASN A 31 -5.64 1.72 19.57
N ASP A 32 -6.43 0.65 19.71
CA ASP A 32 -7.90 0.72 19.70
C ASP A 32 -8.42 1.77 20.69
N LYS A 33 -9.38 2.58 20.23
CA LYS A 33 -10.04 3.67 20.98
C LYS A 33 -9.15 4.82 21.41
N SER A 34 -7.89 4.87 20.97
CA SER A 34 -7.04 6.03 21.19
C SER A 34 -7.50 7.23 20.33
N ILE A 35 -7.12 8.43 20.76
CA ILE A 35 -7.43 9.67 20.05
C ILE A 35 -6.46 9.82 18.89
N ALA A 36 -6.98 10.02 17.68
CA ALA A 36 -6.20 10.26 16.48
C ALA A 36 -6.00 11.74 16.19
N ASN A 37 -4.98 12.06 15.38
CA ASN A 37 -4.76 13.39 14.83
C ASN A 37 -4.76 13.31 13.28
N PRO A 38 -5.94 13.40 12.62
CA PRO A 38 -6.04 13.35 11.17
C PRO A 38 -5.15 14.38 10.45
N LYS A 39 -5.08 15.62 10.98
CA LYS A 39 -4.24 16.68 10.42
C LYS A 39 -2.77 16.29 10.43
N ALA A 40 -2.26 15.81 11.55
CA ALA A 40 -0.87 15.37 11.67
C ALA A 40 -0.59 14.17 10.75
N ALA A 41 -1.50 13.20 10.69
CA ALA A 41 -1.36 12.03 9.82
C ALA A 41 -1.22 12.41 8.34
N ALA A 42 -2.08 13.32 7.86
CA ALA A 42 -2.02 13.82 6.49
C ALA A 42 -0.72 14.60 6.22
N LYS A 43 -0.30 15.47 7.15
CA LYS A 43 0.95 16.24 7.01
C LYS A 43 2.21 15.38 7.08
N GLN A 44 2.23 14.33 7.91
CA GLN A 44 3.33 13.35 7.96
C GLN A 44 3.52 12.67 6.59
N GLY A 45 2.43 12.13 6.02
CA GLY A 45 2.45 11.52 4.69
C GLY A 45 2.86 12.51 3.59
N LEU A 46 2.27 13.71 3.58
CA LEU A 46 2.57 14.74 2.57
C LEU A 46 4.04 15.19 2.60
N ARG A 47 4.64 15.32 3.79
CA ARG A 47 6.08 15.64 3.93
C ARG A 47 6.96 14.53 3.40
N LYS A 48 6.62 13.25 3.64
CA LYS A 48 7.34 12.12 3.05
C LYS A 48 7.33 12.19 1.52
N MET A 49 6.14 12.37 0.94
CA MET A 49 5.98 12.53 -0.50
C MET A 49 6.89 13.66 -1.04
N LYS A 50 6.83 14.85 -0.42
CA LYS A 50 7.60 16.01 -0.88
C LYS A 50 9.11 15.80 -0.77
N GLN A 51 9.60 15.26 0.35
CA GLN A 51 11.03 15.02 0.53
C GLN A 51 11.56 14.00 -0.49
N LEU A 52 10.81 12.93 -0.79
CA LEU A 52 11.20 11.99 -1.83
C LEU A 52 11.15 12.62 -3.24
N ALA A 53 10.15 13.47 -3.51
CA ALA A 53 10.09 14.23 -4.77
C ALA A 53 11.31 15.15 -4.95
N ASP A 54 11.73 15.83 -3.88
CA ASP A 54 12.90 16.73 -3.87
C ASP A 54 14.22 16.00 -4.07
N LEU A 55 14.30 14.74 -3.64
CA LEU A 55 15.41 13.84 -3.94
C LEU A 55 15.40 13.30 -5.38
N GLY A 56 14.38 13.63 -6.18
CA GLY A 56 14.29 13.28 -7.60
C GLY A 56 13.43 12.05 -7.90
N PHE A 57 12.86 11.40 -6.88
CA PHE A 57 11.93 10.28 -7.09
C PHE A 57 10.61 10.79 -7.69
N LYS A 58 10.01 10.01 -8.60
CA LYS A 58 8.69 10.38 -9.15
C LYS A 58 7.62 10.08 -8.11
N GLN A 59 6.91 11.12 -7.69
CA GLN A 59 5.95 11.04 -6.60
C GLN A 59 4.58 11.57 -7.05
N GLY A 60 3.58 10.70 -7.05
CA GLY A 60 2.18 11.02 -7.23
C GLY A 60 1.37 10.88 -5.93
N VAL A 61 0.14 11.38 -5.94
CA VAL A 61 -0.81 11.26 -4.83
C VAL A 61 -2.11 10.58 -5.27
N LEU A 62 -2.63 9.67 -4.45
CA LEU A 62 -3.99 9.14 -4.54
C LEU A 62 -4.85 9.80 -3.45
N PRO A 63 -6.02 10.37 -3.81
CA PRO A 63 -6.89 11.03 -2.84
C PRO A 63 -7.55 10.01 -1.88
N PRO A 64 -7.94 10.44 -0.67
CA PRO A 64 -8.75 9.61 0.23
C PRO A 64 -10.13 9.32 -0.36
N GLN A 65 -10.87 8.44 0.30
CA GLN A 65 -12.24 8.07 -0.10
C GLN A 65 -13.31 8.76 0.75
N GLU A 66 -14.55 8.79 0.25
CA GLU A 66 -15.71 9.28 1.01
C GLU A 66 -15.90 8.48 2.30
N ARG A 67 -15.77 9.18 3.44
CA ARG A 67 -15.95 8.64 4.77
C ARG A 67 -16.66 9.68 5.66
N PRO A 68 -17.59 9.28 6.56
CA PRO A 68 -18.19 7.95 6.69
C PRO A 68 -18.90 7.46 5.41
N SER A 69 -18.80 6.17 5.10
CA SER A 69 -19.47 5.55 3.94
C SER A 69 -20.95 5.34 4.24
N ILE A 70 -21.76 6.35 3.92
CA ILE A 70 -23.22 6.28 4.05
C ILE A 70 -23.79 5.16 3.17
N ARG A 71 -23.19 4.91 2.01
CA ARG A 71 -23.56 3.81 1.12
C ARG A 71 -23.50 2.46 1.85
N LEU A 72 -22.38 2.13 2.50
CA LEU A 72 -22.25 0.88 3.25
C LEU A 72 -23.33 0.78 4.33
N LEU A 73 -23.55 1.86 5.09
CA LEU A 73 -24.55 1.86 6.16
C LEU A 73 -25.97 1.61 5.60
N ARG A 74 -26.31 2.17 4.44
CA ARG A 74 -27.59 1.91 3.78
C ARG A 74 -27.71 0.48 3.27
N GLU A 75 -26.65 -0.08 2.69
CA GLU A 75 -26.60 -1.49 2.26
C GLU A 75 -26.78 -2.46 3.44
N LEU A 76 -26.33 -2.07 4.63
CA LEU A 76 -26.54 -2.83 5.88
C LEU A 76 -27.92 -2.60 6.52
N GLY A 77 -28.82 -1.87 5.86
CA GLY A 77 -30.23 -1.72 6.26
C GLY A 77 -30.56 -0.45 7.05
N PHE A 78 -29.63 0.49 7.22
CA PHE A 78 -29.91 1.76 7.88
C PHE A 78 -30.51 2.79 6.90
N SER A 79 -31.74 3.22 7.15
CA SER A 79 -32.49 4.18 6.30
C SER A 79 -32.74 5.52 6.98
N GLY A 80 -32.96 6.57 6.20
CA GLY A 80 -33.22 7.94 6.66
C GLY A 80 -32.41 8.96 5.86
N ASP A 81 -32.42 10.23 6.27
CA ASP A 81 -31.38 11.18 5.84
C ASP A 81 -30.01 10.78 6.43
N ASP A 82 -28.92 11.37 5.91
CA ASP A 82 -27.56 10.97 6.28
C ASP A 82 -27.26 11.16 7.77
N ALA A 83 -27.75 12.23 8.39
CA ALA A 83 -27.55 12.48 9.82
C ALA A 83 -28.31 11.45 10.68
N SER A 84 -29.57 11.17 10.32
CA SER A 84 -30.39 10.13 10.94
C SER A 84 -29.75 8.74 10.82
N VAL A 85 -29.13 8.42 9.67
CA VAL A 85 -28.39 7.16 9.48
C VAL A 85 -27.19 7.09 10.44
N ILE A 86 -26.36 8.13 10.49
CA ILE A 86 -25.21 8.19 11.40
C ILE A 86 -25.65 8.02 12.86
N GLU A 87 -26.65 8.79 13.31
CA GLU A 87 -27.14 8.74 14.69
C GLU A 87 -27.65 7.33 15.07
N ARG A 88 -28.43 6.71 14.18
CA ARG A 88 -28.95 5.35 14.41
C ARG A 88 -27.83 4.31 14.47
N VAL A 89 -26.84 4.39 13.58
CA VAL A 89 -25.72 3.44 13.58
C VAL A 89 -24.86 3.65 14.82
N ALA A 90 -24.55 4.90 15.18
CA ALA A 90 -23.79 5.24 16.38
C ALA A 90 -24.42 4.65 17.65
N LYS A 91 -25.76 4.69 17.74
CA LYS A 91 -26.50 4.16 18.89
C LYS A 91 -26.60 2.63 18.91
N ASN A 92 -26.85 2.01 17.75
CA ASN A 92 -27.25 0.60 17.70
C ASN A 92 -26.12 -0.35 17.25
N ALA A 93 -25.14 0.14 16.49
CA ALA A 93 -24.05 -0.64 15.92
C ALA A 93 -22.78 0.24 15.68
N PRO A 94 -22.19 0.83 16.74
CA PRO A 94 -21.06 1.76 16.62
C PRO A 94 -19.83 1.16 15.91
N GLU A 95 -19.65 -0.15 15.96
CA GLU A 95 -18.61 -0.88 15.22
C GLU A 95 -18.76 -0.78 13.70
N LEU A 96 -20.00 -0.72 13.19
CA LEU A 96 -20.26 -0.52 11.76
C LEU A 96 -19.99 0.92 11.33
N LEU A 97 -20.26 1.89 12.21
CA LEU A 97 -19.90 3.29 11.97
C LEU A 97 -18.38 3.45 11.91
N ALA A 98 -17.65 2.80 12.82
CA ALA A 98 -16.19 2.79 12.79
C ALA A 98 -15.65 2.16 11.49
N ALA A 99 -16.21 1.02 11.07
CA ALA A 99 -15.85 0.38 9.81
C ALA A 99 -16.14 1.27 8.59
N ALA A 100 -17.29 1.94 8.57
CA ALA A 100 -17.67 2.87 7.51
C ALA A 100 -16.81 4.14 7.51
N SER A 101 -16.11 4.46 8.59
CA SER A 101 -15.36 5.73 8.76
C SER A 101 -13.84 5.56 8.70
N SER A 102 -13.34 4.36 8.44
CA SER A 102 -11.89 4.10 8.38
C SER A 102 -11.22 4.85 7.22
N ALA A 103 -10.08 5.48 7.49
CA ALA A 103 -9.21 6.11 6.48
C ALA A 103 -8.25 5.10 5.81
N SER A 104 -8.52 3.80 5.88
CA SER A 104 -7.64 2.70 5.45
C SER A 104 -7.21 2.75 3.98
N ALA A 105 -7.96 3.45 3.12
CA ALA A 105 -7.58 3.68 1.72
C ALA A 105 -6.27 4.46 1.55
N MET A 106 -5.74 5.08 2.62
CA MET A 106 -4.40 5.68 2.64
C MET A 106 -3.28 4.66 2.39
N TRP A 107 -3.51 3.38 2.69
CA TRP A 107 -2.53 2.32 2.45
C TRP A 107 -2.63 1.81 1.02
N THR A 108 -2.09 2.61 0.10
CA THR A 108 -2.21 2.38 -1.33
C THR A 108 -1.38 1.21 -1.85
N ALA A 109 -0.46 0.66 -1.04
CA ALA A 109 0.13 -0.65 -1.33
C ALA A 109 -0.94 -1.74 -1.53
N ASN A 110 -2.12 -1.59 -0.91
CA ASN A 110 -3.23 -2.52 -1.11
C ASN A 110 -4.28 -2.02 -2.10
N ALA A 111 -4.10 -0.86 -2.74
CA ALA A 111 -5.12 -0.30 -3.64
C ALA A 111 -5.32 -1.21 -4.86
N ALA A 112 -4.23 -1.69 -5.45
CA ALA A 112 -4.24 -2.55 -6.61
C ALA A 112 -2.93 -3.36 -6.70
N THR A 113 -2.94 -4.40 -7.50
CA THR A 113 -1.70 -4.93 -8.10
C THR A 113 -1.46 -4.22 -9.43
N VAL A 114 -0.19 -3.92 -9.75
CA VAL A 114 0.20 -3.19 -10.96
C VAL A 114 1.26 -3.98 -11.71
N SER A 115 1.04 -4.20 -13.01
CA SER A 115 2.04 -4.79 -13.92
C SER A 115 2.46 -3.79 -14.99
N PRO A 116 3.76 -3.49 -15.15
CA PRO A 116 4.25 -2.55 -16.15
C PRO A 116 4.03 -3.05 -17.57
N SER A 117 3.97 -2.12 -18.53
CA SER A 117 3.84 -2.43 -19.96
C SER A 117 4.96 -3.31 -20.52
N ALA A 118 6.12 -3.33 -19.88
CA ALA A 118 7.24 -4.21 -20.26
C ALA A 118 6.96 -5.71 -20.02
N ASP A 119 5.97 -6.03 -19.17
CA ASP A 119 5.69 -7.41 -18.73
C ASP A 119 4.36 -7.95 -19.26
N THR A 120 3.44 -7.06 -19.64
CA THR A 120 2.10 -7.43 -20.10
C THR A 120 2.10 -7.78 -21.59
N GLN A 121 1.22 -8.71 -21.98
CA GLN A 121 1.15 -9.21 -23.35
C GLN A 121 0.80 -8.14 -24.40
N ASP A 122 0.00 -7.14 -24.02
CA ASP A 122 -0.49 -6.09 -24.91
C ASP A 122 0.30 -4.78 -24.83
N GLY A 123 1.37 -4.74 -24.03
CA GLY A 123 2.24 -3.58 -23.90
C GLY A 123 1.61 -2.39 -23.17
N ARG A 124 0.58 -2.61 -22.34
CA ARG A 124 -0.06 -1.58 -21.51
C ARG A 124 0.20 -1.81 -20.03
N VAL A 125 0.13 -0.76 -19.22
CA VAL A 125 0.22 -0.89 -17.76
C VAL A 125 -1.13 -1.35 -17.22
N HIS A 126 -1.14 -2.48 -16.50
CA HIS A 126 -2.37 -3.09 -15.99
C HIS A 126 -2.50 -2.86 -14.49
N PHE A 127 -3.72 -2.52 -14.07
CA PHE A 127 -4.11 -2.34 -12.66
C PHE A 127 -5.30 -3.24 -12.35
N THR A 128 -5.19 -4.09 -11.35
CA THR A 128 -6.35 -4.79 -10.76
C THR A 128 -6.55 -4.30 -9.32
N PRO A 129 -7.61 -3.51 -9.04
CA PRO A 129 -7.96 -3.13 -7.68
C PRO A 129 -8.11 -4.36 -6.79
N ALA A 130 -7.53 -4.34 -5.59
CA ALA A 130 -7.63 -5.46 -4.66
C ALA A 130 -9.02 -5.48 -4.00
N ASN A 131 -9.60 -6.66 -3.79
CA ASN A 131 -10.94 -6.73 -3.20
C ASN A 131 -10.96 -6.53 -1.68
N LEU A 132 -9.83 -6.76 -0.99
CA LEU A 132 -9.65 -6.54 0.45
C LEU A 132 -10.73 -7.22 1.31
N THR A 133 -11.25 -8.34 0.81
CA THR A 133 -12.44 -9.01 1.35
C THR A 133 -12.24 -9.53 2.79
N SER A 134 -11.00 -9.67 3.25
CA SER A 134 -10.70 -10.12 4.61
C SER A 134 -11.19 -9.15 5.69
N LYS A 135 -11.35 -7.86 5.40
CA LYS A 135 -11.73 -6.83 6.37
C LYS A 135 -12.84 -5.93 5.82
N LEU A 136 -14.01 -5.90 6.46
CA LEU A 136 -15.18 -5.14 5.97
C LEU A 136 -14.86 -3.67 5.64
N HIS A 137 -14.18 -2.96 6.56
CA HIS A 137 -13.82 -1.55 6.37
C HIS A 137 -12.92 -1.30 5.16
N ARG A 138 -12.23 -2.34 4.68
CA ARG A 138 -11.40 -2.31 3.47
C ARG A 138 -12.09 -2.88 2.24
N ALA A 139 -12.97 -3.86 2.42
CA ALA A 139 -13.73 -4.48 1.34
C ALA A 139 -14.63 -3.48 0.59
N ILE A 140 -14.93 -2.33 1.19
CA ILE A 140 -15.67 -1.23 0.55
C ILE A 140 -14.79 -0.28 -0.28
N GLU A 141 -13.47 -0.48 -0.31
CA GLU A 141 -12.54 0.46 -0.96
C GLU A 141 -12.51 0.29 -2.49
N HIS A 142 -12.63 -0.94 -2.99
CA HIS A 142 -12.17 -1.29 -4.34
C HIS A 142 -12.90 -0.56 -5.47
N GLU A 143 -14.20 -0.27 -5.34
CA GLU A 143 -14.96 0.44 -6.37
C GLU A 143 -14.52 1.90 -6.49
N ALA A 144 -14.38 2.59 -5.35
CA ALA A 144 -13.88 3.96 -5.34
C ALA A 144 -12.42 4.01 -5.80
N THR A 145 -11.57 3.08 -5.35
CA THR A 145 -10.19 2.94 -5.83
C THR A 145 -10.13 2.77 -7.34
N ARG A 146 -11.00 1.93 -7.92
CA ARG A 146 -11.09 1.77 -9.37
C ARG A 146 -11.43 3.08 -10.08
N ARG A 147 -12.41 3.84 -9.57
CA ARG A 147 -12.77 5.16 -10.13
C ARG A 147 -11.58 6.11 -10.10
N THR A 148 -10.85 6.15 -8.98
CA THR A 148 -9.64 6.96 -8.81
C THR A 148 -8.58 6.58 -9.83
N LEU A 149 -8.27 5.28 -9.95
CA LEU A 149 -7.27 4.79 -10.91
C LEU A 149 -7.68 5.11 -12.35
N ARG A 150 -8.96 4.96 -12.72
CA ARG A 150 -9.44 5.33 -14.06
C ARG A 150 -9.39 6.83 -14.34
N ALA A 151 -9.54 7.67 -13.33
CA ALA A 151 -9.42 9.12 -13.48
C ALA A 151 -7.96 9.57 -13.61
N ILE A 152 -7.02 8.87 -12.97
CA ILE A 152 -5.59 9.20 -12.99
C ILE A 152 -4.87 8.60 -14.21
N PHE A 153 -5.21 7.36 -14.55
CA PHE A 153 -4.62 6.57 -15.65
C PHE A 153 -5.66 6.39 -16.77
N ALA A 154 -6.09 7.51 -17.34
CA ALA A 154 -7.29 7.57 -18.18
C ALA A 154 -7.07 7.15 -19.64
N ASP A 155 -5.84 7.21 -20.16
CA ASP A 155 -5.53 6.88 -21.57
C ASP A 155 -5.63 5.36 -21.82
N PRO A 156 -6.67 4.86 -22.52
CA PRO A 156 -6.89 3.43 -22.71
C PRO A 156 -5.89 2.78 -23.68
N SER A 157 -5.12 3.59 -24.42
CA SER A 157 -4.03 3.09 -25.25
C SER A 157 -2.80 2.69 -24.44
N ARG A 158 -2.73 3.09 -23.17
CA ARG A 158 -1.59 2.90 -22.28
C ARG A 158 -1.93 2.16 -21.00
N PHE A 159 -3.16 2.32 -20.51
CA PHE A 159 -3.58 1.84 -19.21
C PHE A 159 -4.81 0.95 -19.31
N VAL A 160 -4.82 -0.11 -18.51
CA VAL A 160 -5.99 -0.98 -18.33
C VAL A 160 -6.28 -1.09 -16.84
N VAL A 161 -7.44 -0.58 -16.41
CA VAL A 161 -7.91 -0.72 -15.03
C VAL A 161 -9.06 -1.72 -14.98
N HIS A 162 -8.76 -2.91 -14.47
CA HIS A 162 -9.71 -4.02 -14.32
C HIS A 162 -10.74 -3.75 -13.22
N GLU A 163 -11.76 -4.59 -13.15
CA GLU A 163 -12.56 -4.75 -11.92
C GLU A 163 -11.75 -5.47 -10.86
N ALA A 164 -12.11 -5.32 -9.58
CA ALA A 164 -11.58 -6.20 -8.53
C ALA A 164 -11.95 -7.67 -8.79
N LEU A 165 -11.23 -8.60 -8.17
CA LEU A 165 -11.69 -9.99 -8.12
C LEU A 165 -12.97 -10.09 -7.27
N PRO A 166 -13.86 -11.08 -7.51
CA PRO A 166 -15.01 -11.32 -6.64
C PRO A 166 -14.59 -11.38 -5.17
N GLY A 167 -15.27 -10.62 -4.30
CA GLY A 167 -14.96 -10.55 -2.87
C GLY A 167 -15.43 -11.78 -2.11
N THR A 168 -14.71 -12.90 -2.28
CA THR A 168 -14.96 -14.15 -1.56
C THR A 168 -13.68 -14.59 -0.84
N PRO A 169 -13.76 -15.39 0.25
CA PRO A 169 -12.58 -15.92 0.90
C PRO A 169 -11.65 -16.66 -0.07
N ALA A 170 -12.18 -17.43 -1.01
CA ALA A 170 -11.39 -18.19 -2.00
C ALA A 170 -10.56 -17.29 -2.95
N LEU A 171 -10.92 -16.01 -3.07
CA LEU A 171 -10.23 -15.03 -3.91
C LEU A 171 -9.77 -13.82 -3.09
N GLY A 172 -9.39 -14.02 -1.83
CA GLY A 172 -8.85 -12.95 -1.00
C GLY A 172 -7.59 -12.33 -1.63
N ASP A 173 -7.67 -11.02 -1.90
CA ASP A 173 -6.63 -10.23 -2.57
C ASP A 173 -6.36 -8.92 -1.82
N GLU A 174 -5.10 -8.70 -1.49
CA GLU A 174 -4.58 -7.52 -0.78
C GLU A 174 -3.59 -6.71 -1.63
N GLY A 175 -3.51 -6.97 -2.94
CA GLY A 175 -2.84 -6.11 -3.90
C GLY A 175 -1.32 -6.08 -3.79
N ALA A 176 -0.72 -4.91 -4.10
CA ALA A 176 0.72 -4.75 -4.21
C ALA A 176 1.52 -4.96 -2.91
N ALA A 177 0.88 -4.99 -1.74
CA ALA A 177 1.52 -5.35 -0.47
C ALA A 177 2.02 -6.81 -0.46
N ASN A 178 1.47 -7.66 -1.33
CA ASN A 178 1.89 -9.04 -1.55
C ASN A 178 2.54 -9.27 -2.93
N HIS A 179 3.01 -8.19 -3.56
CA HIS A 179 3.62 -8.24 -4.89
C HIS A 179 4.95 -7.49 -4.89
N THR A 180 5.89 -8.01 -5.66
CA THR A 180 7.16 -7.36 -5.96
C THR A 180 7.55 -7.68 -7.38
N ARG A 181 8.28 -6.77 -8.01
CA ARG A 181 8.80 -6.96 -9.36
C ARG A 181 10.32 -6.90 -9.34
N PHE A 182 10.96 -7.90 -9.93
CA PHE A 182 12.41 -7.92 -10.11
C PHE A 182 12.79 -7.74 -11.57
N CYS A 183 13.80 -6.93 -11.87
CA CYS A 183 14.19 -6.60 -13.24
C CYS A 183 15.64 -6.13 -13.31
N ALA A 184 16.27 -6.27 -14.48
CA ALA A 184 17.58 -5.69 -14.72
C ALA A 184 17.56 -4.15 -14.64
N GLU A 185 16.52 -3.55 -15.23
CA GLU A 185 16.18 -2.12 -15.23
C GLU A 185 14.65 -2.00 -15.31
N TYR A 186 14.07 -0.90 -14.83
CA TYR A 186 12.61 -0.75 -14.77
C TYR A 186 11.92 -0.90 -16.13
N GLY A 187 12.54 -0.42 -17.22
CA GLY A 187 11.97 -0.49 -18.57
C GLY A 187 12.17 -1.82 -19.29
N ALA A 188 12.95 -2.75 -18.71
CA ALA A 188 13.15 -4.09 -19.26
C ALA A 188 12.07 -5.03 -18.71
N LYS A 189 11.82 -6.14 -19.43
CA LYS A 189 10.95 -7.22 -18.94
C LYS A 189 11.47 -7.75 -17.60
N GLY A 190 10.58 -7.92 -16.65
CA GLY A 190 10.86 -8.35 -15.29
C GLY A 190 10.28 -9.72 -14.95
N VAL A 191 10.56 -10.16 -13.72
CA VAL A 191 9.93 -11.29 -13.06
C VAL A 191 8.97 -10.74 -12.00
N GLU A 192 7.70 -11.10 -12.14
CA GLU A 192 6.62 -10.72 -11.23
C GLU A 192 6.56 -11.74 -10.08
N PHE A 193 6.65 -11.27 -8.84
CA PHE A 193 6.72 -12.09 -7.64
C PHE A 193 5.48 -11.86 -6.78
N PHE A 194 4.64 -12.89 -6.69
CA PHE A 194 3.41 -12.88 -5.91
C PHE A 194 3.58 -13.75 -4.66
N VAL A 195 3.26 -13.19 -3.50
CA VAL A 195 3.31 -13.89 -2.22
C VAL A 195 1.89 -14.17 -1.75
N TYR A 196 1.62 -15.36 -1.22
CA TYR A 196 0.30 -15.71 -0.69
C TYR A 196 0.42 -16.40 0.67
N GLY A 197 -0.63 -16.32 1.49
CA GLY A 197 -0.63 -16.97 2.81
C GLY A 197 -1.24 -18.37 2.80
N ARG A 198 -2.19 -18.62 1.91
CA ARG A 198 -2.90 -19.92 1.78
C ARG A 198 -3.40 -20.18 0.35
N SER A 199 -3.90 -21.38 0.10
CA SER A 199 -4.56 -21.76 -1.15
C SER A 199 -5.87 -22.48 -0.84
N GLU A 200 -6.95 -22.09 -1.51
CA GLU A 200 -8.26 -22.71 -1.31
C GLU A 200 -8.31 -24.14 -1.87
N TYR A 201 -7.72 -24.35 -3.05
CA TYR A 201 -7.85 -25.62 -3.78
C TYR A 201 -6.60 -26.50 -3.72
N ARG A 202 -5.56 -26.08 -2.98
CA ARG A 202 -4.34 -26.87 -2.75
C ARG A 202 -4.14 -27.04 -1.26
N ARG A 203 -3.75 -28.26 -0.85
CA ARG A 203 -3.32 -28.49 0.53
C ARG A 203 -1.94 -27.85 0.74
N GLY A 204 -1.77 -27.15 1.84
CA GLY A 204 -0.52 -26.52 2.24
C GLY A 204 -0.53 -26.17 3.72
N PRO A 205 0.61 -25.73 4.26
CA PRO A 205 0.66 -25.22 5.62
C PRO A 205 -0.13 -23.90 5.68
N GLU A 206 -0.81 -23.62 6.79
CA GLU A 206 -1.63 -22.42 6.96
C GLU A 206 -1.44 -21.84 8.36
N PRO A 207 -1.59 -20.51 8.54
CA PRO A 207 -1.49 -19.89 9.86
C PRO A 207 -2.64 -20.35 10.75
N LYS A 208 -2.36 -20.48 12.05
CA LYS A 208 -3.29 -21.05 13.05
C LYS A 208 -3.97 -19.98 13.90
N ARG A 209 -3.35 -18.80 14.03
CA ARG A 209 -3.79 -17.71 14.90
C ARG A 209 -4.34 -16.55 14.11
N TYR A 210 -3.62 -16.07 13.09
CA TYR A 210 -4.02 -14.91 12.30
C TYR A 210 -4.37 -15.29 10.86
N PRO A 211 -5.34 -14.61 10.23
CA PRO A 211 -5.84 -15.03 8.92
C PRO A 211 -4.82 -14.74 7.81
N ALA A 212 -4.59 -15.73 6.95
CA ALA A 212 -3.97 -15.51 5.63
C ALA A 212 -4.96 -14.79 4.71
N ARG A 213 -4.70 -13.50 4.46
CA ARG A 213 -5.60 -12.62 3.69
C ARG A 213 -5.47 -12.83 2.17
N GLN A 214 -4.25 -13.07 1.70
CA GLN A 214 -3.96 -13.34 0.29
C GLN A 214 -4.06 -14.83 -0.02
N THR A 215 -4.75 -15.15 -1.10
CA THR A 215 -4.87 -16.51 -1.63
C THR A 215 -3.99 -16.69 -2.88
N PHE A 216 -3.46 -17.91 -3.06
CA PHE A 216 -2.78 -18.28 -4.30
C PHE A 216 -3.68 -18.06 -5.53
N GLU A 217 -4.97 -18.41 -5.39
CA GLU A 217 -5.97 -18.28 -6.45
C GLU A 217 -6.15 -16.83 -6.90
N ALA A 218 -6.22 -15.88 -5.96
CA ALA A 218 -6.27 -14.47 -6.29
C ALA A 218 -5.02 -14.00 -7.03
N SER A 219 -3.83 -14.32 -6.50
CA SER A 219 -2.56 -13.94 -7.12
C SER A 219 -2.44 -14.45 -8.56
N ARG A 220 -2.85 -15.71 -8.80
CA ARG A 220 -2.86 -16.28 -10.15
C ARG A 220 -3.90 -15.62 -11.05
N ALA A 221 -5.09 -15.32 -10.54
CA ALA A 221 -6.14 -14.66 -11.32
C ALA A 221 -5.73 -13.24 -11.76
N VAL A 222 -5.06 -12.48 -10.89
CA VAL A 222 -4.48 -11.18 -11.24
C VAL A 222 -3.43 -11.33 -12.33
N ALA A 223 -2.48 -12.25 -12.17
CA ALA A 223 -1.43 -12.48 -13.17
C ALA A 223 -2.01 -12.84 -14.56
N HIS A 224 -3.03 -13.70 -14.60
CA HIS A 224 -3.75 -14.02 -15.84
C HIS A 224 -4.43 -12.78 -16.45
N ARG A 225 -5.13 -11.95 -15.65
CA ARG A 225 -5.78 -10.71 -16.13
C ARG A 225 -4.77 -9.70 -16.69
N HIS A 226 -3.54 -9.74 -16.17
CA HIS A 226 -2.45 -8.88 -16.61
C HIS A 226 -1.70 -9.45 -17.84
N GLY A 227 -2.03 -10.67 -18.27
CA GLY A 227 -1.35 -11.32 -19.40
C GLY A 227 0.13 -11.60 -19.12
N LEU A 228 0.47 -11.85 -17.85
CA LEU A 228 1.84 -12.14 -17.44
C LEU A 228 2.27 -13.53 -17.92
N ALA A 229 3.52 -13.65 -18.33
CA ALA A 229 4.08 -14.92 -18.77
C ALA A 229 4.44 -15.83 -17.58
N ASP A 230 4.07 -17.10 -17.64
CA ASP A 230 4.35 -18.10 -16.60
C ASP A 230 5.85 -18.28 -16.34
N ASP A 231 6.67 -18.13 -17.38
CA ASP A 231 8.14 -18.23 -17.29
C ASP A 231 8.79 -16.98 -16.66
N ALA A 232 8.02 -15.93 -16.44
CA ALA A 232 8.41 -14.67 -15.81
C ALA A 232 7.54 -14.32 -14.58
N THR A 233 6.82 -15.29 -14.01
CA THR A 233 5.99 -15.10 -12.82
C THR A 233 6.33 -16.14 -11.76
N VAL A 234 6.59 -15.74 -10.52
CA VAL A 234 6.88 -16.62 -9.38
C VAL A 234 5.80 -16.46 -8.32
N TYR A 235 5.37 -17.57 -7.75
CA TYR A 235 4.44 -17.60 -6.63
C TYR A 235 5.12 -18.25 -5.42
N ALA A 236 5.21 -17.53 -4.30
CA ALA A 236 5.73 -18.08 -3.06
C ALA A 236 4.70 -18.04 -1.94
N GLN A 237 4.73 -19.05 -1.08
CA GLN A 237 3.94 -19.04 0.13
C GLN A 237 4.72 -18.34 1.26
N GLN A 238 4.07 -17.40 1.93
CA GLN A 238 4.56 -16.81 3.16
C GLN A 238 4.59 -17.88 4.27
N THR A 239 5.64 -17.89 5.08
CA THR A 239 5.74 -18.77 6.25
C THR A 239 4.55 -18.54 7.21
N PRO A 240 3.71 -19.54 7.50
CA PRO A 240 2.56 -19.39 8.38
C PRO A 240 2.87 -18.85 9.78
N GLU A 241 4.02 -19.24 10.33
CA GLU A 241 4.46 -18.83 11.67
C GLU A 241 4.73 -17.33 11.74
N VAL A 242 5.21 -16.70 10.66
CA VAL A 242 5.41 -15.24 10.65
C VAL A 242 4.08 -14.49 10.48
N ILE A 243 3.11 -15.07 9.75
CA ILE A 243 1.74 -14.53 9.71
C ILE A 243 1.14 -14.55 11.12
N ASP A 244 1.29 -15.67 11.84
CA ASP A 244 0.86 -15.83 13.23
C ASP A 244 1.60 -14.92 14.23
N ALA A 245 2.74 -14.36 13.83
CA ALA A 245 3.50 -13.35 14.56
C ALA A 245 3.11 -11.90 14.21
N GLY A 246 2.18 -11.68 13.25
CA GLY A 246 1.68 -10.36 12.88
C GLY A 246 2.08 -9.86 11.48
N VAL A 247 2.73 -10.71 10.67
CA VAL A 247 3.03 -10.42 9.26
C VAL A 247 1.78 -10.67 8.40
N PHE A 248 0.83 -9.75 8.43
CA PHE A 248 -0.43 -9.89 7.70
C PHE A 248 -0.31 -9.66 6.18
N HIS A 249 0.79 -9.04 5.73
CA HIS A 249 1.19 -8.81 4.33
C HIS A 249 2.69 -9.05 4.17
N ASN A 250 3.12 -9.42 2.97
CA ASN A 250 4.53 -9.67 2.66
C ASN A 250 5.42 -8.43 2.88
N ASP A 251 4.92 -7.24 2.58
CA ASP A 251 5.62 -5.97 2.82
C ASP A 251 5.86 -5.65 4.30
N VAL A 252 5.49 -6.54 5.24
CA VAL A 252 5.88 -6.45 6.66
C VAL A 252 7.13 -7.29 6.98
N ILE A 253 7.56 -8.17 6.06
CA ILE A 253 8.69 -9.09 6.27
C ILE A 253 9.68 -9.17 5.09
N ALA A 254 9.32 -8.60 3.93
CA ALA A 254 10.17 -8.52 2.76
C ALA A 254 9.80 -7.33 1.86
N VAL A 255 10.81 -6.69 1.28
CA VAL A 255 10.67 -5.68 0.22
C VAL A 255 11.70 -5.93 -0.86
N GLY A 256 11.32 -5.79 -2.13
CA GLY A 256 12.27 -5.85 -3.23
C GLY A 256 12.16 -4.66 -4.16
N ASN A 257 13.26 -4.36 -4.84
CA ASN A 257 13.37 -3.30 -5.83
C ASN A 257 14.45 -3.66 -6.85
N ALA A 258 14.10 -3.54 -8.14
CA ALA A 258 14.98 -3.89 -9.26
C ALA A 258 15.61 -5.29 -9.09
N ARG A 259 16.89 -5.37 -8.69
CA ARG A 259 17.64 -6.62 -8.58
C ARG A 259 17.72 -7.15 -7.14
N THR A 260 17.30 -6.38 -6.16
CA THR A 260 17.54 -6.66 -4.73
C THR A 260 16.24 -7.07 -4.05
N LEU A 261 16.27 -8.20 -3.35
CA LEU A 261 15.30 -8.60 -2.33
C LEU A 261 15.92 -8.37 -0.94
N PHE A 262 15.27 -7.57 -0.11
CA PHE A 262 15.60 -7.39 1.30
C PHE A 262 14.51 -8.06 2.15
N CYS A 263 14.84 -9.13 2.85
CA CYS A 263 13.84 -9.94 3.57
C CYS A 263 14.38 -10.61 4.82
N HIS A 264 13.48 -11.00 5.71
CA HIS A 264 13.82 -11.83 6.86
C HIS A 264 14.14 -13.27 6.44
N GLN A 265 15.02 -13.95 7.18
CA GLN A 265 15.39 -15.36 6.90
C GLN A 265 14.24 -16.38 7.04
N LEU A 266 13.10 -15.95 7.58
CA LEU A 266 11.90 -16.77 7.82
C LEU A 266 10.71 -16.33 6.95
N ALA A 267 10.91 -15.45 5.97
CA ALA A 267 9.81 -14.89 5.19
C ALA A 267 9.00 -15.97 4.46
N PHE A 268 9.65 -16.87 3.73
CA PHE A 268 8.98 -17.77 2.79
C PHE A 268 9.11 -19.25 3.17
N VAL A 269 8.05 -20.02 2.88
CA VAL A 269 8.13 -21.48 2.84
C VAL A 269 9.11 -21.88 1.75
N GLU A 270 10.03 -22.80 2.07
CA GLU A 270 11.10 -23.23 1.15
C GLU A 270 11.90 -22.06 0.54
N GLN A 271 12.24 -21.07 1.36
CA GLN A 271 12.89 -19.81 0.97
C GLN A 271 14.05 -19.95 -0.04
N LYS A 272 14.92 -20.94 0.12
CA LYS A 272 16.00 -21.20 -0.84
C LYS A 272 15.48 -21.56 -2.24
N ALA A 273 14.44 -22.38 -2.33
CA ALA A 273 13.83 -22.74 -3.62
C ALA A 273 13.18 -21.52 -4.29
N VAL A 274 12.55 -20.64 -3.50
CA VAL A 274 12.03 -19.35 -3.98
C VAL A 274 13.15 -18.50 -4.59
N TYR A 275 14.30 -18.38 -3.90
CA TYR A 275 15.45 -17.65 -4.41
C TYR A 275 16.01 -18.24 -5.69
N ASP A 276 16.11 -19.57 -5.76
CA ASP A 276 16.64 -20.27 -6.92
C ASP A 276 15.71 -20.12 -8.14
N GLU A 277 14.39 -20.14 -7.94
CA GLU A 277 13.42 -19.89 -9.01
C GLU A 277 13.49 -18.43 -9.51
N LEU A 278 13.51 -17.46 -8.60
CA LEU A 278 13.64 -16.04 -8.94
C LEU A 278 14.94 -15.77 -9.71
N ARG A 279 16.07 -16.31 -9.22
CA ARG A 279 17.38 -16.18 -9.89
C ARG A 279 17.37 -16.83 -11.28
N SER A 280 16.80 -18.03 -11.39
CA SER A 280 16.70 -18.74 -12.68
C SER A 280 15.85 -17.98 -13.70
N LYS A 281 14.68 -17.48 -13.31
CA LYS A 281 13.81 -16.71 -14.22
C LYS A 281 14.40 -15.36 -14.58
N LEU A 282 15.00 -14.66 -13.63
CA LEU A 282 15.58 -13.33 -13.87
C LEU A 282 16.85 -13.40 -14.74
N SER A 283 17.69 -14.42 -14.55
CA SER A 283 18.88 -14.64 -15.38
C SER A 283 18.54 -14.92 -16.86
N LYS A 284 17.43 -15.60 -17.14
CA LYS A 284 16.91 -15.76 -18.52
C LYS A 284 16.51 -14.43 -19.17
N LEU A 285 16.25 -13.42 -18.36
CA LEU A 285 15.95 -12.05 -18.78
C LEU A 285 17.18 -11.12 -18.67
N ASN A 286 18.39 -11.69 -18.54
CA ASN A 286 19.66 -10.97 -18.38
C ASN A 286 19.70 -10.06 -17.13
N GLY A 287 18.92 -10.39 -16.10
CA GLY A 287 18.98 -9.72 -14.80
C GLY A 287 19.75 -10.53 -13.76
N GLU A 288 20.34 -9.83 -12.81
CA GLU A 288 20.97 -10.43 -11.62
C GLU A 288 20.00 -10.37 -10.45
N PHE A 289 20.06 -11.36 -9.55
CA PHE A 289 19.22 -11.43 -8.36
C PHE A 289 20.07 -11.45 -7.10
N ASN A 290 19.95 -10.37 -6.32
CA ASN A 290 20.65 -10.14 -5.07
C ASN A 290 19.67 -10.32 -3.90
N VAL A 291 20.11 -11.04 -2.87
CA VAL A 291 19.33 -11.25 -1.65
C VAL A 291 20.10 -10.69 -0.47
N ILE A 292 19.49 -9.77 0.26
CA ILE A 292 19.91 -9.33 1.58
C ILE A 292 18.97 -10.02 2.57
N GLU A 293 19.45 -11.12 3.15
CA GLU A 293 18.70 -11.89 4.13
C GLU A 293 19.08 -11.46 5.55
N VAL A 294 18.08 -11.04 6.34
CA VAL A 294 18.27 -10.64 7.74
C VAL A 294 18.15 -11.87 8.64
N PRO A 295 19.20 -12.23 9.40
CA PRO A 295 19.12 -13.33 10.35
C PRO A 295 18.21 -12.98 11.53
N ASP A 296 17.35 -13.92 11.93
CA ASP A 296 16.49 -13.86 13.11
C ASP A 296 17.31 -13.66 14.40
N ALA A 297 18.53 -14.20 14.42
CA ALA A 297 19.49 -14.00 15.48
C ALA A 297 19.96 -12.55 15.63
N GLN A 298 19.86 -11.72 14.58
CA GLN A 298 20.18 -10.28 14.63
C GLN A 298 18.92 -9.44 14.85
N VAL A 299 17.87 -9.65 14.06
CA VAL A 299 16.57 -8.99 14.18
C VAL A 299 15.49 -10.07 14.21
N SER A 300 14.82 -10.24 15.34
CA SER A 300 13.75 -11.25 15.44
C SER A 300 12.53 -10.85 14.62
N VAL A 301 11.65 -11.80 14.31
CA VAL A 301 10.34 -11.49 13.67
C VAL A 301 9.54 -10.46 14.49
N ALA A 302 9.59 -10.53 15.82
CA ALA A 302 8.90 -9.56 16.69
C ALA A 302 9.49 -8.14 16.57
N ASP A 303 10.82 -8.03 16.46
CA ASP A 303 11.48 -6.75 16.22
C ASP A 303 11.14 -6.21 14.82
N ALA A 304 11.12 -7.07 13.81
CA ALA A 304 10.71 -6.70 12.45
C ALA A 304 9.27 -6.16 12.40
N VAL A 305 8.33 -6.84 13.07
CA VAL A 305 6.91 -6.44 13.13
C VAL A 305 6.71 -5.18 13.96
N SER A 306 7.44 -4.97 15.05
CA SER A 306 7.28 -3.77 15.89
C SER A 306 7.94 -2.53 15.30
N SER A 307 9.05 -2.70 14.56
CA SER A 307 9.82 -1.60 13.96
C SER A 307 9.41 -1.26 12.53
N TYR A 308 8.71 -2.17 11.85
CA TYR A 308 8.36 -2.09 10.43
C TYR A 308 9.59 -1.98 9.51
N LEU A 309 10.73 -2.59 9.88
CA LEU A 309 11.96 -2.60 9.09
C LEU A 309 11.72 -2.95 7.61
N PHE A 310 10.93 -3.99 7.35
CA PHE A 310 10.66 -4.44 5.99
C PHE A 310 9.48 -3.73 5.32
N ASN A 311 8.69 -2.96 6.07
CA ASN A 311 7.71 -2.03 5.49
C ASN A 311 8.35 -0.71 5.04
N SER A 312 9.60 -0.82 4.60
CA SER A 312 10.42 0.26 4.08
C SER A 312 10.26 0.39 2.58
N GLN A 313 10.59 1.56 2.03
CA GLN A 313 10.76 1.68 0.59
C GLN A 313 12.22 1.41 0.24
N LEU A 314 12.46 0.38 -0.57
CA LEU A 314 13.75 0.20 -1.22
C LEU A 314 13.70 0.95 -2.56
N LEU A 315 14.46 2.03 -2.67
CA LEU A 315 14.42 2.96 -3.81
C LEU A 315 15.76 2.96 -4.55
N LEU A 316 15.72 3.13 -5.88
CA LEU A 316 16.91 3.29 -6.70
C LEU A 316 17.01 4.74 -7.18
N LEU A 317 17.94 5.50 -6.63
CA LEU A 317 18.28 6.83 -7.07
C LEU A 317 19.32 6.74 -8.18
N ASN A 318 19.04 7.33 -9.34
CA ASN A 318 20.01 7.45 -10.42
C ASN A 318 20.26 8.94 -10.68
N ASP A 319 21.45 9.42 -10.33
CA ASP A 319 21.87 10.81 -10.50
C ASP A 319 22.54 11.08 -11.87
N GLY A 320 22.52 10.08 -12.76
CA GLY A 320 23.12 10.13 -14.09
C GLY A 320 24.60 9.72 -14.14
N THR A 321 25.28 9.60 -13.00
CA THR A 321 26.68 9.14 -12.92
C THR A 321 26.84 7.85 -12.11
N SER A 322 25.94 7.60 -11.15
CA SER A 322 25.89 6.40 -10.33
C SER A 322 24.44 6.05 -9.94
N SER A 323 24.23 4.79 -9.56
CA SER A 323 22.96 4.36 -8.96
C SER A 323 23.19 4.08 -7.49
N LYS A 324 22.38 4.68 -6.62
CA LYS A 324 22.38 4.47 -5.17
C LYS A 324 21.07 3.84 -4.74
N GLN A 325 21.13 2.81 -3.91
CA GLN A 325 19.93 2.24 -3.31
C GLN A 325 19.71 2.86 -1.94
N VAL A 326 18.50 3.37 -1.71
CA VAL A 326 18.12 4.09 -0.49
C VAL A 326 16.99 3.31 0.18
N LEU A 327 17.13 3.08 1.48
CA LEU A 327 16.10 2.46 2.31
C LEU A 327 15.34 3.54 3.09
N VAL A 328 14.03 3.65 2.87
CA VAL A 328 13.16 4.58 3.60
C VAL A 328 12.46 3.82 4.72
N VAL A 329 12.83 4.09 5.97
CA VAL A 329 12.30 3.40 7.16
C VAL A 329 11.46 4.34 8.04
N PRO A 330 10.51 3.81 8.83
CA PRO A 330 9.83 4.61 9.84
C PRO A 330 10.74 4.89 11.04
N GLN A 331 10.39 5.90 11.84
CA GLN A 331 11.12 6.28 13.05
C GLN A 331 11.31 5.12 14.03
N GLU A 332 10.33 4.23 14.14
CA GLU A 332 10.32 3.05 15.00
C GLU A 332 11.48 2.09 14.68
N SER A 333 12.00 2.08 13.44
CA SER A 333 13.20 1.32 13.07
C SER A 333 14.48 1.86 13.70
N ARG A 334 14.55 3.17 13.98
CA ARG A 334 15.66 3.76 14.75
C ARG A 334 15.45 3.67 16.26
N GLU A 335 14.20 3.59 16.72
CA GLU A 335 13.86 3.47 18.15
C GLU A 335 14.04 2.04 18.67
N ASN A 336 13.94 1.00 17.82
CA ASN A 336 14.27 -0.37 18.18
C ASN A 336 15.81 -0.58 18.13
N PRO A 337 16.48 -0.88 19.26
CA PRO A 337 17.95 -0.94 19.31
C PRO A 337 18.58 -2.01 18.41
N ARG A 338 17.93 -3.17 18.25
CA ARG A 338 18.45 -4.27 17.41
C ARG A 338 18.37 -3.91 15.94
N VAL A 339 17.25 -3.31 15.54
CA VAL A 339 17.01 -2.86 14.18
C VAL A 339 17.91 -1.67 13.83
N ALA A 340 18.08 -0.72 14.75
CA ALA A 340 19.00 0.40 14.57
C ALA A 340 20.45 -0.08 14.35
N ALA A 341 20.92 -0.99 15.20
CA ALA A 341 22.26 -1.58 15.05
C ALA A 341 22.42 -2.33 13.71
N TYR A 342 21.40 -3.10 13.30
CA TYR A 342 21.40 -3.78 12.01
C TYR A 342 21.46 -2.79 10.83
N LEU A 343 20.68 -1.70 10.87
CA LEU A 343 20.69 -0.67 9.83
C LEU A 343 22.06 0.02 9.72
N ASP A 344 22.71 0.28 10.85
CA ASP A 344 24.06 0.87 10.86
C ASP A 344 25.10 -0.10 10.27
N GLU A 345 25.02 -1.40 10.60
CA GLU A 345 25.85 -2.43 9.99
C GLU A 345 25.60 -2.56 8.48
N LEU A 346 24.32 -2.53 8.06
CA LEU A 346 23.91 -2.64 6.67
C LEU A 346 24.53 -1.53 5.80
N VAL A 347 24.42 -0.27 6.25
CA VAL A 347 24.99 0.90 5.54
C VAL A 347 26.52 0.90 5.56
N ALA A 348 27.14 0.36 6.60
CA ALA A 348 28.60 0.23 6.68
C ALA A 348 29.16 -0.96 5.87
N SER A 349 28.31 -1.85 5.39
CA SER A 349 28.70 -3.07 4.67
C SER A 349 28.93 -2.82 3.16
N THR A 350 29.20 -3.89 2.42
CA THR A 350 29.25 -3.88 0.95
C THR A 350 27.92 -4.29 0.31
N ALA A 351 26.86 -4.43 1.11
CA ALA A 351 25.51 -4.69 0.62
C ALA A 351 25.04 -3.55 -0.30
N PRO A 352 24.11 -3.82 -1.24
CA PRO A 352 23.73 -2.83 -2.24
C PRO A 352 22.86 -1.68 -1.70
N ILE A 353 22.77 -1.46 -0.38
CA ILE A 353 22.00 -0.37 0.27
C ILE A 353 22.98 0.69 0.77
N ASP A 354 22.95 1.87 0.14
CA ASP A 354 23.92 2.95 0.37
C ASP A 354 23.51 3.93 1.46
N ASP A 355 22.21 4.10 1.70
CA ASP A 355 21.69 5.11 2.63
C ASP A 355 20.35 4.69 3.26
N VAL A 356 20.06 5.24 4.44
CA VAL A 356 18.83 5.02 5.19
C VAL A 356 18.20 6.36 5.55
N LEU A 357 17.03 6.64 4.96
CA LEU A 357 16.21 7.79 5.28
C LEU A 357 15.13 7.42 6.30
N VAL A 358 14.96 8.25 7.31
CA VAL A 358 14.05 8.00 8.43
C VAL A 358 12.93 9.02 8.42
N PHE A 359 11.67 8.56 8.50
CA PHE A 359 10.49 9.42 8.52
C PHE A 359 9.64 9.20 9.77
N ASP A 360 9.16 10.28 10.38
CA ASP A 360 8.09 10.23 11.37
C ASP A 360 6.74 10.03 10.66
N LEU A 361 6.20 8.83 10.80
CA LEU A 361 4.89 8.41 10.29
C LEU A 361 4.03 7.84 11.41
N ARG A 362 4.23 8.31 12.66
CA ARG A 362 3.63 7.73 13.87
C ARG A 362 2.12 7.53 13.77
N GLU A 363 1.38 8.44 13.14
CA GLU A 363 -0.08 8.30 13.04
C GLU A 363 -0.51 7.14 12.11
N SER A 364 0.26 6.87 11.05
CA SER A 364 0.04 5.69 10.19
C SER A 364 0.55 4.42 10.88
N MET A 365 1.72 4.49 11.52
CA MET A 365 2.35 3.38 12.22
C MET A 365 1.49 2.83 13.37
N LYS A 366 0.78 3.69 14.11
CA LYS A 366 -0.18 3.26 15.15
C LYS A 366 -1.32 2.40 14.62
N ASN A 367 -1.67 2.50 13.34
CA ASN A 367 -2.62 1.61 12.69
C ASN A 367 -1.96 0.48 11.88
N GLY A 368 -0.63 0.35 11.94
CA GLY A 368 0.12 -0.68 11.24
C GLY A 368 0.37 -0.40 9.77
N GLY A 369 0.71 0.85 9.42
CA GLY A 369 1.20 1.18 8.09
C GLY A 369 2.46 2.04 8.15
N GLY A 370 3.57 1.53 7.62
CA GLY A 370 4.82 2.26 7.49
C GLY A 370 4.97 2.93 6.12
N PRO A 371 6.21 3.31 5.75
CA PRO A 371 6.50 3.97 4.48
C PRO A 371 5.98 3.23 3.24
N ALA A 372 6.15 1.91 3.18
CA ALA A 372 5.74 1.10 2.03
C ALA A 372 4.22 0.96 1.92
N CYS A 373 3.52 0.74 3.05
CA CYS A 373 2.05 0.63 3.05
C CYS A 373 1.39 1.84 2.41
N LEU A 374 1.94 3.04 2.64
CA LEU A 374 1.39 4.29 2.13
C LEU A 374 1.51 4.47 0.61
N ARG A 375 2.30 3.64 -0.11
CA ARG A 375 2.66 3.91 -1.50
C ARG A 375 2.46 2.72 -2.46
N LEU A 376 1.78 2.98 -3.56
CA LEU A 376 1.67 2.10 -4.71
C LEU A 376 2.82 2.38 -5.70
N ARG A 377 3.57 1.34 -6.07
CA ARG A 377 4.65 1.46 -7.08
C ARG A 377 4.07 1.27 -8.47
N VAL A 378 4.37 2.19 -9.38
CA VAL A 378 3.92 2.15 -10.78
C VAL A 378 5.11 2.46 -11.67
N VAL A 379 5.61 1.47 -12.39
CA VAL A 379 6.66 1.70 -13.40
C VAL A 379 6.03 2.24 -14.67
N LEU A 380 6.55 3.38 -15.14
CA LEU A 380 6.06 4.09 -16.30
C LEU A 380 7.22 4.45 -17.21
N ASN A 381 7.07 4.19 -18.51
CA ASN A 381 7.92 4.84 -19.52
C ASN A 381 7.55 6.32 -19.66
N GLU A 382 8.35 7.07 -20.41
CA GLU A 382 8.14 8.52 -20.56
C GLU A 382 6.74 8.88 -21.10
N ALA A 383 6.25 8.14 -22.09
CA ALA A 383 4.98 8.42 -22.74
C ALA A 383 3.77 8.03 -21.86
N GLU A 384 3.89 6.96 -21.09
CA GLU A 384 2.91 6.60 -20.05
C GLU A 384 2.89 7.64 -18.94
N ARG A 385 4.05 8.06 -18.44
CA ARG A 385 4.14 9.10 -17.40
C ARG A 385 3.50 10.42 -17.85
N ALA A 386 3.71 10.82 -19.10
CA ALA A 386 3.09 12.00 -19.67
C ALA A 386 1.56 11.90 -19.82
N ALA A 387 1.02 10.69 -19.88
CA ALA A 387 -0.42 10.43 -19.99
C ALA A 387 -1.13 10.31 -18.62
N VAL A 388 -0.38 10.28 -17.52
CA VAL A 388 -0.96 10.37 -16.17
C VAL A 388 -1.54 11.77 -15.95
N THR A 389 -2.72 11.86 -15.32
CA THR A 389 -3.37 13.13 -14.98
C THR A 389 -2.39 14.07 -14.27
N PRO A 390 -2.10 15.26 -14.82
CA PRO A 390 -0.97 16.08 -14.37
C PRO A 390 -1.13 16.62 -12.95
N GLY A 391 -2.37 16.84 -12.49
CA GLY A 391 -2.68 17.44 -11.19
C GLY A 391 -2.35 16.57 -9.97
N VAL A 392 -1.84 15.34 -10.17
CA VAL A 392 -1.52 14.41 -9.07
C VAL A 392 -0.03 14.29 -8.79
N TRP A 393 0.84 14.90 -9.60
CA TRP A 393 2.29 14.85 -9.38
C TRP A 393 2.69 15.86 -8.31
N ILE A 394 3.40 15.40 -7.28
CA ILE A 394 3.87 16.24 -6.18
C ILE A 394 5.00 17.15 -6.69
N ASP A 395 4.75 18.45 -6.62
CA ASP A 395 5.72 19.53 -6.80
C ASP A 395 5.53 20.58 -5.68
N ASP A 396 6.28 21.68 -5.72
CA ASP A 396 6.14 22.77 -4.74
C ASP A 396 4.72 23.35 -4.68
N LYS A 397 4.06 23.49 -5.83
CA LYS A 397 2.73 24.11 -5.93
C LYS A 397 1.67 23.20 -5.33
N LEU A 398 1.66 21.93 -5.72
CA LEU A 398 0.70 20.95 -5.21
C LEU A 398 0.93 20.71 -3.73
N PHE A 399 2.19 20.62 -3.27
CA PHE A 399 2.51 20.50 -1.86
C PHE A 399 1.92 21.65 -1.03
N THR A 400 2.18 22.91 -1.41
CA THR A 400 1.64 24.07 -0.67
C THR A 400 0.11 24.10 -0.66
N ARG A 401 -0.53 23.76 -1.80
CA ARG A 401 -2.00 23.69 -1.89
C ARG A 401 -2.57 22.61 -0.98
N LEU A 402 -1.99 21.41 -1.00
CA LEU A 402 -2.44 20.31 -0.16
C LEU A 402 -2.19 20.59 1.33
N ASP A 403 -1.06 21.18 1.71
CA ASP A 403 -0.77 21.53 3.11
C ASP A 403 -1.79 22.55 3.66
N SER A 404 -2.13 23.56 2.85
CA SER A 404 -3.15 24.58 3.20
C SER A 404 -4.57 24.00 3.25
N TRP A 405 -4.89 23.10 2.32
CA TRP A 405 -6.16 22.37 2.30
C TRP A 405 -6.30 21.48 3.53
N ILE A 406 -5.23 20.77 3.93
CA ILE A 406 -5.21 19.99 5.17
C ILE A 406 -5.45 20.89 6.39
N ASP A 407 -4.78 22.06 6.47
CA ASP A 407 -4.96 22.97 7.60
C ASP A 407 -6.39 23.46 7.75
N THR A 408 -7.07 23.68 6.62
CA THR A 408 -8.44 24.18 6.55
C THR A 408 -9.46 23.11 6.96
N HIS A 409 -9.30 21.88 6.47
CA HIS A 409 -10.36 20.87 6.53
C HIS A 409 -10.18 19.78 7.59
N TYR A 410 -8.97 19.57 8.10
CA TYR A 410 -8.70 18.45 9.00
C TYR A 410 -8.80 18.87 10.46
N ARG A 411 -9.45 18.03 11.26
CA ARG A 411 -9.38 18.12 12.73
C ARG A 411 -7.98 17.70 13.19
N ASP A 412 -7.46 18.36 14.22
CA ASP A 412 -6.21 17.98 14.91
C ASP A 412 -6.44 16.96 16.04
N ARG A 413 -7.71 16.64 16.32
CA ARG A 413 -8.13 15.66 17.30
C ARG A 413 -9.42 14.98 16.82
N LEU A 414 -9.42 13.65 16.77
CA LEU A 414 -10.60 12.83 16.48
C LEU A 414 -10.66 11.65 17.45
N ALA A 415 -11.61 11.71 18.39
CA ALA A 415 -11.93 10.62 19.30
C ALA A 415 -12.95 9.66 18.67
N PRO A 416 -13.04 8.40 19.13
CA PRO A 416 -14.03 7.44 18.60
C PRO A 416 -15.48 7.94 18.63
N THR A 417 -15.86 8.71 19.66
CA THR A 417 -17.20 9.31 19.80
C THR A 417 -17.50 10.37 18.75
N ASP A 418 -16.47 11.01 18.20
CA ASP A 418 -16.64 12.08 17.21
C ASP A 418 -17.10 11.54 15.85
N LEU A 419 -16.97 10.23 15.61
CA LEU A 419 -17.51 9.57 14.41
C LEU A 419 -19.04 9.67 14.34
N ALA A 420 -19.71 9.86 15.48
CA ALA A 420 -21.15 10.04 15.56
C ALA A 420 -21.62 11.47 15.24
N ASP A 421 -20.71 12.43 15.06
CA ASP A 421 -21.04 13.82 14.71
C ASP A 421 -21.37 13.93 13.21
N PRO A 422 -22.62 14.24 12.83
CA PRO A 422 -22.99 14.38 11.41
C PRO A 422 -22.22 15.50 10.70
N LYS A 423 -21.68 16.49 11.44
CA LYS A 423 -20.85 17.55 10.84
C LYS A 423 -19.55 17.00 10.25
N LEU A 424 -19.00 15.91 10.82
CA LEU A 424 -17.79 15.28 10.28
C LEU A 424 -17.99 14.78 8.84
N LEU A 425 -19.19 14.27 8.52
CA LEU A 425 -19.53 13.89 7.13
C LEU A 425 -19.52 15.11 6.20
N VAL A 426 -20.11 16.23 6.65
CA VAL A 426 -20.19 17.46 5.85
C VAL A 426 -18.80 18.06 5.64
N GLU A 427 -17.97 18.13 6.69
CA GLU A 427 -16.57 18.57 6.63
C GLU A 427 -15.78 17.69 5.64
N SER A 428 -15.89 16.37 5.76
CA SER A 428 -15.24 15.40 4.89
C SER A 428 -15.66 15.59 3.42
N ARG A 429 -16.96 15.64 3.13
CA ARG A 429 -17.45 15.86 1.75
C ARG A 429 -17.02 17.20 1.17
N THR A 430 -17.03 18.27 1.98
CA THR A 430 -16.56 19.60 1.55
C THR A 430 -15.07 19.54 1.18
N ALA A 431 -14.26 18.91 2.03
CA ALA A 431 -12.84 18.72 1.79
C ALA A 431 -12.59 17.93 0.50
N LEU A 432 -13.30 16.81 0.33
CA LEU A 432 -13.18 15.93 -0.83
C LEU A 432 -13.62 16.61 -2.14
N ASP A 433 -14.67 17.42 -2.10
CA ASP A 433 -15.13 18.16 -3.28
C ASP A 433 -14.05 19.14 -3.76
N GLU A 434 -13.49 19.95 -2.86
CA GLU A 434 -12.39 20.85 -3.17
C GLU A 434 -11.14 20.08 -3.66
N LEU A 435 -10.84 18.92 -3.05
CA LEU A 435 -9.69 18.12 -3.44
C LEU A 435 -9.77 17.62 -4.89
N THR A 436 -10.96 17.21 -5.35
CA THR A 436 -11.12 16.80 -6.77
C THR A 436 -10.85 17.94 -7.74
N GLN A 437 -11.11 19.19 -7.33
CA GLN A 437 -10.78 20.38 -8.11
C GLN A 437 -9.28 20.69 -8.04
N ILE A 438 -8.64 20.52 -6.88
CA ILE A 438 -7.19 20.67 -6.71
C ILE A 438 -6.42 19.72 -7.64
N LEU A 439 -6.83 18.45 -7.66
CA LEU A 439 -6.18 17.37 -8.39
C LEU A 439 -6.65 17.24 -9.86
N GLY A 440 -7.74 17.91 -10.23
CA GLY A 440 -8.31 17.85 -11.58
C GLY A 440 -8.94 16.50 -11.94
N LEU A 441 -9.64 15.86 -11.00
CA LEU A 441 -10.19 14.50 -11.14
C LEU A 441 -11.69 14.45 -11.50
N GLY A 442 -12.38 15.59 -11.54
CA GLY A 442 -13.82 15.67 -11.78
C GLY A 442 -14.66 15.01 -10.66
N SER A 443 -15.91 14.65 -10.95
CA SER A 443 -16.82 14.01 -9.98
C SER A 443 -16.42 12.55 -9.71
N LEU A 444 -15.55 12.37 -8.73
CA LEU A 444 -14.95 11.09 -8.36
C LEU A 444 -15.83 10.31 -7.36
N TYR A 445 -16.42 11.01 -6.39
CA TYR A 445 -17.12 10.42 -5.25
C TYR A 445 -18.62 10.24 -5.51
N ASP A 446 -19.27 9.37 -4.73
CA ASP A 446 -20.71 9.08 -4.92
C ASP A 446 -21.56 10.31 -4.59
N PHE A 447 -21.20 11.10 -3.57
CA PHE A 447 -21.93 12.33 -3.23
C PHE A 447 -21.85 13.45 -4.29
N GLN A 448 -20.94 13.36 -5.26
CA GLN A 448 -20.77 14.33 -6.34
C GLN A 448 -21.57 13.96 -7.60
N ARG A 449 -22.37 12.89 -7.55
CA ARG A 449 -22.97 12.22 -8.72
C ARG A 449 -24.49 12.14 -8.67
#